data_AF-A0A7R9T8Q5-F1
#
_entry.id   AF-A0A7R9T8Q5-F1
#
_cell.length_a   1.000
_cell.length_b   1.000
_cell.length_c   1.000
_cell.angle_alpha   90.00
_cell.angle_beta   90.00
_cell.angle_gamma   90.00
#
_symmetry.space_group_name_H-M   'P 1'
#
loop_
_entity.id
_entity.type
_entity.pdbx_description
1 polymer ?
#
loop_
_entity_poly.entity_id
_entity_poly.type
_entity_poly.pdbx_seq_one_letter_code
_entity_poly.pdbx_strand_id
1 'polypeptide(L)'
;MAEMEAKSQYAVDVRNDIENYSDAISGPDGLASQITKAKFRRMDDCVRFVDKVDEALSALSDERAVLKAFDWPEEKYDAMREARASHLQLMEMSSRLKGWPKPRPGTLCEDELRMMETYFDKVCRVLDAQARTVESDEKRFNKHGVPWDRNAGKAVKHASLNLADSYLKRVLTESTAASARANEAQSARTQELLTKGVRFAFRVHQFAGGFNAETLKSFEAVSTQLKGIVQAQGG
;
A
#
# COMPACT_ATOMS: atom_id res chain seq x y z
N MET A 1 10.99 -39.60 -21.60
CA MET A 1 12.00 -40.02 -20.61
C MET A 1 12.20 -38.91 -19.58
N ALA A 2 12.71 -37.73 -19.96
CA ALA A 2 12.92 -36.61 -19.04
C ALA A 2 11.68 -36.16 -18.23
N GLU A 3 10.48 -36.12 -18.83
CA GLU A 3 9.26 -35.76 -18.08
C GLU A 3 8.80 -36.81 -17.06
N MET A 4 9.11 -38.09 -17.29
CA MET A 4 8.80 -39.17 -16.35
C MET A 4 9.81 -39.20 -15.20
N GLU A 5 11.09 -38.97 -15.48
CA GLU A 5 12.16 -38.85 -14.48
C GLU A 5 11.95 -37.62 -13.59
N ALA A 6 11.58 -36.47 -14.17
CA ALA A 6 11.27 -35.26 -13.42
C ALA A 6 10.05 -35.42 -12.50
N LYS A 7 8.98 -36.09 -12.97
CA LYS A 7 7.81 -36.43 -12.12
C LYS A 7 8.17 -37.43 -11.02
N SER A 8 9.10 -38.35 -11.28
CA SER A 8 9.61 -39.30 -10.29
C SER A 8 10.45 -38.59 -9.22
N GLN A 9 11.32 -37.66 -9.61
CA GLN A 9 12.17 -36.91 -8.68
C GLN A 9 11.32 -36.00 -7.78
N TYR A 10 10.37 -35.27 -8.37
CA TYR A 10 9.42 -34.44 -7.63
C TYR A 10 8.68 -35.23 -6.52
N ALA A 11 8.17 -36.42 -6.84
CA ALA A 11 7.46 -37.24 -5.87
C ALA A 11 8.39 -37.74 -4.73
N VAL A 12 9.67 -37.98 -5.04
CA VAL A 12 10.69 -38.36 -4.04
C VAL A 12 11.01 -37.17 -3.13
N ASP A 13 11.19 -35.98 -3.68
CA ASP A 13 11.52 -34.77 -2.91
C ASP A 13 10.40 -34.42 -1.93
N VAL A 14 9.14 -34.43 -2.38
CA VAL A 14 7.96 -34.22 -1.51
C VAL A 14 7.89 -35.27 -0.40
N ARG A 15 8.17 -36.53 -0.72
CA ARG A 15 8.16 -37.61 0.29
C ARG A 15 9.28 -37.42 1.32
N ASN A 16 10.49 -37.09 0.87
CA ASN A 16 11.62 -36.81 1.75
C ASN A 16 11.31 -35.63 2.68
N ASP A 17 10.67 -34.58 2.16
CA ASP A 17 10.26 -33.44 2.98
C ASP A 17 9.20 -33.82 4.03
N ILE A 18 8.22 -34.65 3.66
CA ILE A 18 7.22 -35.17 4.61
C ILE A 18 7.94 -35.94 5.74
N GLU A 19 8.90 -36.79 5.41
CA GLU A 19 9.64 -37.59 6.39
C GLU A 19 10.56 -36.72 7.27
N ASN A 20 11.31 -35.79 6.68
CA ASN A 20 12.30 -34.96 7.37
C ASN A 20 11.68 -33.86 8.25
N TYR A 21 10.56 -33.26 7.81
CA TYR A 21 9.93 -32.13 8.49
C TYR A 21 8.69 -32.51 9.31
N SER A 22 8.36 -33.81 9.41
CA SER A 22 7.18 -34.31 10.13
C SER A 22 7.03 -33.75 11.55
N ASP A 23 8.10 -33.81 12.36
CA ASP A 23 8.07 -33.31 13.74
C ASP A 23 8.00 -31.78 13.81
N ALA A 24 8.70 -31.09 12.91
CA ALA A 24 8.67 -29.62 12.85
C ALA A 24 7.28 -29.09 12.44
N ILE A 25 6.57 -29.80 11.55
CA ILE A 25 5.25 -29.40 11.05
C ILE A 25 4.13 -29.87 12.00
N SER A 26 4.10 -31.16 12.36
CA SER A 26 2.98 -31.80 13.09
C SER A 26 3.29 -32.24 14.51
N GLY A 27 4.52 -32.03 15.00
CA GLY A 27 4.87 -32.33 16.38
C GLY A 27 4.03 -31.55 17.41
N PRO A 28 4.08 -31.92 18.70
CA PRO A 28 3.28 -31.29 19.76
C PRO A 28 3.46 -29.77 19.86
N ASP A 29 4.68 -29.30 19.57
CA ASP A 29 5.09 -27.91 19.49
C ASP A 29 5.44 -27.47 18.05
N GLY A 30 5.06 -28.28 17.06
CA GLY A 30 5.26 -28.01 15.64
C GLY A 30 4.41 -26.83 15.13
N LEU A 31 4.67 -26.43 13.88
CA LEU A 31 4.03 -25.27 13.25
C LEU A 31 2.49 -25.37 13.26
N ALA A 32 1.91 -26.54 12.98
CA ALA A 32 0.46 -26.73 12.96
C ALA A 32 -0.18 -26.47 14.35
N SER A 33 0.46 -26.95 15.42
CA SER A 33 0.05 -26.72 16.81
C SER A 33 0.18 -25.24 17.18
N GLN A 34 1.28 -24.60 16.80
CA GLN A 34 1.51 -23.16 17.02
C GLN A 34 0.44 -22.31 16.32
N ILE A 35 0.15 -22.56 15.03
CA ILE A 35 -0.86 -21.83 14.27
C ILE A 35 -2.24 -22.02 14.90
N THR A 36 -2.60 -23.25 15.27
CA THR A 36 -3.90 -23.56 15.89
C THR A 36 -4.11 -22.78 17.19
N LYS A 37 -3.07 -22.65 18.02
CA LYS A 37 -3.12 -21.93 19.31
C LYS A 37 -2.96 -20.42 19.18
N ALA A 38 -2.35 -19.93 18.09
CA ALA A 38 -2.01 -18.52 17.94
C ALA A 38 -3.24 -17.60 18.02
N LYS A 39 -3.08 -16.52 18.80
CA LYS A 39 -4.01 -15.38 18.86
C LYS A 39 -3.17 -14.13 19.02
N PHE A 40 -3.47 -13.08 18.27
CA PHE A 40 -2.67 -11.85 18.28
C PHE A 40 -3.47 -10.69 18.85
N ARG A 41 -2.78 -9.78 19.54
CA ARG A 41 -3.37 -8.50 19.99
C ARG A 41 -3.04 -7.37 19.02
N ARG A 42 -1.91 -7.46 18.33
CA ARG A 42 -1.46 -6.49 17.35
C ARG A 42 -1.19 -7.18 16.02
N MET A 43 -1.49 -6.48 14.93
CA MET A 43 -1.24 -7.00 13.59
C MET A 43 0.26 -7.24 13.36
N ASP A 44 1.14 -6.39 13.90
CA ASP A 44 2.59 -6.57 13.82
C ASP A 44 3.07 -7.91 14.40
N ASP A 45 2.38 -8.43 15.43
CA ASP A 45 2.71 -9.73 16.02
C ASP A 45 2.32 -10.87 15.06
N CYS A 46 1.17 -10.75 14.40
CA CYS A 46 0.72 -11.67 13.36
C CYS A 46 1.69 -11.67 12.17
N VAL A 47 2.16 -10.49 11.74
CA VAL A 47 3.14 -10.37 10.65
C VAL A 47 4.41 -11.14 10.99
N ARG A 48 5.02 -10.87 12.15
CA ARG A 48 6.26 -11.56 12.57
C ARG A 48 6.08 -13.06 12.72
N PHE A 49 4.91 -13.50 13.18
CA PHE A 49 4.60 -14.91 13.28
C PHE A 49 4.52 -15.57 11.91
N VAL A 50 3.75 -15.00 10.98
CA VAL A 50 3.63 -15.52 9.61
C VAL A 50 4.99 -15.49 8.90
N ASP A 51 5.80 -14.45 9.06
CA ASP A 51 7.16 -14.39 8.50
C ASP A 51 8.02 -15.59 8.94
N LYS A 52 7.97 -15.92 10.25
CA LYS A 52 8.70 -17.05 10.80
C LYS A 52 8.21 -18.38 10.24
N VAL A 53 6.89 -18.54 10.08
CA VAL A 53 6.31 -19.77 9.52
C VAL A 53 6.62 -19.89 8.03
N ASP A 54 6.47 -18.81 7.26
CA ASP A 54 6.80 -18.76 5.83
C ASP A 54 8.28 -19.08 5.57
N GLU A 55 9.18 -18.53 6.39
CA GLU A 55 10.61 -18.85 6.31
C GLU A 55 10.86 -20.34 6.56
N ALA A 56 10.23 -20.93 7.58
CA ALA A 56 10.36 -22.35 7.88
C ALA A 56 9.81 -23.23 6.73
N LEU A 57 8.72 -22.80 6.09
CA LEU A 57 8.10 -23.53 4.97
C LEU A 57 8.86 -23.35 3.65
N SER A 58 9.66 -22.28 3.49
CA SER A 58 10.45 -22.03 2.27
C SER A 58 11.52 -23.09 1.99
N ALA A 59 11.87 -23.91 2.99
CA ALA A 59 12.78 -25.04 2.84
C ALA A 59 12.15 -26.24 2.13
N LEU A 60 10.82 -26.28 2.00
CA LEU A 60 10.08 -27.36 1.36
C LEU A 60 10.13 -27.23 -0.16
N SER A 61 10.28 -28.36 -0.84
CA SER A 61 10.25 -28.45 -2.31
C SER A 61 8.89 -28.05 -2.91
N ASP A 62 7.81 -28.45 -2.25
CA ASP A 62 6.43 -28.04 -2.58
C ASP A 62 5.61 -27.96 -1.29
N GLU A 63 5.44 -26.73 -0.78
CA GLU A 63 4.69 -26.45 0.45
C GLU A 63 3.30 -27.10 0.44
N ARG A 64 2.54 -26.96 -0.66
CA ARG A 64 1.15 -27.45 -0.72
C ARG A 64 1.09 -28.98 -0.73
N ALA A 65 1.96 -29.62 -1.49
CA ALA A 65 2.00 -31.07 -1.58
C ALA A 65 2.43 -31.72 -0.26
N VAL A 66 3.43 -31.12 0.41
CA VAL A 66 3.93 -31.59 1.71
C VAL A 66 2.89 -31.37 2.81
N LEU A 67 2.32 -30.17 2.92
CA LEU A 67 1.36 -29.84 3.98
C LEU A 67 0.07 -30.67 3.91
N LYS A 68 -0.30 -31.17 2.73
CA LYS A 68 -1.46 -32.07 2.55
C LYS A 68 -1.33 -33.40 3.30
N ALA A 69 -0.12 -33.82 3.64
CA ALA A 69 0.11 -35.04 4.41
C ALA A 69 -0.14 -34.88 5.92
N PHE A 70 -0.39 -33.65 6.38
CA PHE A 70 -0.48 -33.29 7.78
C PHE A 70 -1.84 -32.67 8.12
N ASP A 71 -2.20 -32.64 9.42
CA ASP A 71 -3.38 -31.91 9.90
C ASP A 71 -3.07 -30.40 9.99
N TRP A 72 -2.77 -29.80 8.84
CA TRP A 72 -2.40 -28.40 8.73
C TRP A 72 -3.64 -27.51 8.90
N PRO A 73 -3.62 -26.50 9.80
CA PRO A 73 -4.73 -25.56 9.99
C PRO A 73 -4.83 -24.54 8.84
N GLU A 74 -5.11 -25.03 7.63
CA GLU A 74 -5.08 -24.30 6.35
C GLU A 74 -5.93 -23.03 6.39
N GLU A 75 -7.23 -23.13 6.72
CA GLU A 75 -8.13 -21.95 6.77
C GLU A 75 -7.60 -20.84 7.68
N LYS A 76 -7.05 -21.23 8.84
CA LYS A 76 -6.53 -20.29 9.82
C LYS A 76 -5.23 -19.65 9.34
N TYR A 77 -4.35 -20.44 8.75
CA TYR A 77 -3.07 -19.94 8.24
C TYR A 77 -3.26 -19.02 7.03
N ASP A 78 -4.15 -19.39 6.11
CA ASP A 78 -4.51 -18.55 4.97
C ASP A 78 -5.11 -17.22 5.43
N ALA A 79 -6.00 -17.23 6.43
CA ALA A 79 -6.51 -16.01 7.04
C ALA A 79 -5.39 -15.11 7.61
N MET A 80 -4.36 -15.70 8.24
CA MET A 80 -3.20 -14.94 8.73
C MET A 80 -2.35 -14.37 7.59
N ARG A 81 -2.07 -15.16 6.54
CA ARG A 81 -1.31 -14.73 5.36
C ARG A 81 -2.01 -13.60 4.62
N GLU A 82 -3.32 -13.72 4.41
CA GLU A 82 -4.14 -12.69 3.79
C GLU A 82 -4.14 -11.40 4.61
N ALA A 83 -4.41 -11.49 5.91
CA ALA A 83 -4.39 -10.33 6.80
C ALA A 83 -3.00 -9.65 6.81
N ARG A 84 -1.91 -10.44 6.86
CA ARG A 84 -0.54 -9.93 6.76
C ARG A 84 -0.32 -9.17 5.46
N ALA A 85 -0.68 -9.77 4.32
CA ALA A 85 -0.48 -9.16 3.01
C ALA A 85 -1.23 -7.82 2.90
N SER A 86 -2.49 -7.78 3.33
CA SER A 86 -3.29 -6.55 3.33
C SER A 86 -2.73 -5.49 4.28
N HIS A 87 -2.30 -5.87 5.50
CA HIS A 87 -1.69 -4.93 6.46
C HIS A 87 -0.41 -4.32 5.90
N LEU A 88 0.49 -5.15 5.37
CA LEU A 88 1.76 -4.68 4.79
C LEU A 88 1.53 -3.77 3.59
N GLN A 89 0.57 -4.09 2.72
CA GLN A 89 0.20 -3.23 1.61
C GLN A 89 -0.23 -1.83 2.08
N LEU A 90 -1.06 -1.75 3.12
CA LEU A 90 -1.49 -0.47 3.69
C LEU A 90 -0.34 0.30 4.35
N MET A 91 0.54 -0.39 5.06
CA MET A 91 1.72 0.23 5.68
C MET A 91 2.69 0.78 4.65
N GLU A 92 2.97 0.02 3.58
CA GLU A 92 3.78 0.48 2.46
C GLU A 92 3.15 1.72 1.80
N MET A 93 1.83 1.68 1.55
CA MET A 93 1.12 2.81 0.99
C MET A 93 1.21 4.05 1.88
N SER A 94 0.93 3.89 3.18
CA SER A 94 1.02 4.99 4.13
C SER A 94 2.43 5.57 4.21
N SER A 95 3.46 4.72 4.21
CA SER A 95 4.86 5.14 4.28
C SER A 95 5.24 5.98 3.07
N ARG A 96 4.92 5.48 1.87
CA ARG A 96 5.20 6.17 0.61
C ARG A 96 4.42 7.47 0.43
N LEU A 97 3.20 7.56 0.95
CA LEU A 97 2.42 8.83 0.94
C LEU A 97 3.01 9.87 1.89
N LYS A 98 3.46 9.46 3.09
CA LYS A 98 4.08 10.35 4.08
C LYS A 98 5.46 10.83 3.64
N GLY A 99 6.25 9.94 3.04
CA GLY A 99 7.60 10.21 2.58
C GLY A 99 7.71 10.12 1.07
N TRP A 100 6.99 10.99 0.34
CA TRP A 100 7.09 11.00 -1.12
C TRP A 100 8.55 11.28 -1.54
N PRO A 101 9.18 10.41 -2.36
CA PRO A 101 10.58 10.57 -2.73
C PRO A 101 10.84 11.90 -3.42
N LYS A 102 11.96 12.53 -3.09
CA LYS A 102 12.42 13.70 -3.83
C LYS A 102 12.62 13.33 -5.31
N PRO A 103 12.23 14.20 -6.24
CA PRO A 103 12.45 13.96 -7.66
C PRO A 103 13.95 13.83 -7.94
N ARG A 104 14.31 12.93 -8.87
CA ARG A 104 15.69 12.82 -9.35
C ARG A 104 16.09 14.12 -10.06
N PRO A 105 17.37 14.54 -10.02
CA PRO A 105 17.84 15.66 -10.83
C PRO A 105 17.42 15.50 -12.30
N GLY A 106 16.88 16.57 -12.88
CA GLY A 106 16.37 16.55 -14.27
C GLY A 106 14.94 16.03 -14.45
N THR A 107 14.25 15.58 -13.39
CA THR A 107 12.83 15.21 -13.50
C THR A 107 11.98 16.45 -13.82
N LEU A 108 11.21 16.38 -14.90
CA LEU A 108 10.28 17.45 -15.28
C LEU A 108 9.15 17.57 -14.25
N CYS A 109 8.64 18.79 -14.04
CA CYS A 109 7.52 19.02 -13.13
C CYS A 109 6.31 18.13 -13.48
N GLU A 110 5.92 18.11 -14.76
CA GLU A 110 4.76 17.34 -15.24
C GLU A 110 4.90 15.83 -15.00
N ASP A 111 6.09 15.27 -15.16
CA ASP A 111 6.35 13.85 -14.90
C ASP A 111 6.18 13.50 -13.43
N GLU A 112 6.67 14.36 -12.54
CA GLU A 112 6.52 14.19 -11.10
C GLU A 112 5.06 14.28 -10.66
N LEU A 113 4.33 15.29 -11.14
CA LEU A 113 2.91 15.44 -10.85
C LEU A 113 2.10 14.23 -11.36
N ARG A 114 2.41 13.73 -12.57
CA ARG A 114 1.80 12.51 -13.11
C ARG A 114 2.11 11.28 -12.26
N MET A 115 3.33 11.13 -11.74
CA MET A 115 3.67 10.03 -10.83
C MET A 115 2.86 10.10 -9.53
N MET A 116 2.69 11.30 -8.96
CA MET A 116 1.88 11.51 -7.76
C MET A 116 0.40 11.17 -8.02
N GLU A 117 -0.17 11.66 -9.13
CA GLU A 117 -1.56 11.37 -9.53
C GLU A 117 -1.81 9.89 -9.74
N THR A 118 -0.94 9.23 -10.50
CA THR A 118 -1.05 7.78 -10.78
C THR A 118 -0.98 6.97 -9.50
N TYR A 119 -0.11 7.36 -8.57
CA TYR A 119 0.00 6.70 -7.29
C TYR A 119 -1.23 6.93 -6.40
N PHE A 120 -1.77 8.15 -6.38
CA PHE A 120 -3.01 8.47 -5.68
C PHE A 120 -4.19 7.64 -6.23
N ASP A 121 -4.29 7.48 -7.55
CA ASP A 121 -5.32 6.64 -8.19
C ASP A 121 -5.19 5.17 -7.77
N LYS A 122 -3.95 4.64 -7.68
CA LYS A 122 -3.69 3.30 -7.15
C LYS A 122 -4.19 3.17 -5.71
N VAL A 123 -3.90 4.15 -4.86
CA VAL A 123 -4.33 4.17 -3.45
C VAL A 123 -5.85 4.16 -3.35
N CYS A 124 -6.54 5.00 -4.13
CA CYS A 124 -8.01 5.03 -4.16
C CYS A 124 -8.58 3.65 -4.53
N ARG A 125 -8.09 3.03 -5.61
CA ARG A 125 -8.56 1.71 -6.07
C ARG A 125 -8.40 0.63 -5.01
N VAL A 126 -7.25 0.58 -4.32
CA VAL A 126 -6.99 -0.42 -3.28
C VAL A 126 -7.90 -0.19 -2.07
N LEU A 127 -8.02 1.05 -1.58
CA LEU A 127 -8.90 1.34 -0.45
C LEU A 127 -10.38 1.15 -0.76
N ASP A 128 -10.82 1.44 -1.98
CA ASP A 128 -12.19 1.18 -2.42
C ASP A 128 -12.47 -0.33 -2.49
N ALA A 129 -11.51 -1.12 -2.95
CA ALA A 129 -11.62 -2.59 -2.94
C ALA A 129 -11.72 -3.12 -1.50
N GLN A 130 -10.84 -2.64 -0.62
CA GLN A 130 -10.83 -3.06 0.77
C GLN A 130 -12.08 -2.64 1.53
N ALA A 131 -12.64 -1.45 1.24
CA ALA A 131 -13.87 -0.96 1.86
C ALA A 131 -15.08 -1.86 1.53
N ARG A 132 -15.08 -2.55 0.38
CA ARG A 132 -16.16 -3.49 0.00
C ARG A 132 -16.13 -4.79 0.79
N THR A 133 -14.97 -5.22 1.27
CA THR A 133 -14.80 -6.50 1.99
C THR A 133 -14.48 -6.33 3.47
N VAL A 134 -14.30 -5.10 3.96
CA VAL A 134 -13.83 -4.82 5.32
C VAL A 134 -14.62 -5.52 6.42
N GLU A 135 -15.96 -5.61 6.30
CA GLU A 135 -16.79 -6.25 7.32
C GLU A 135 -16.67 -7.78 7.29
N SER A 136 -16.63 -8.39 6.10
CA SER A 136 -16.44 -9.84 5.96
C SER A 136 -15.04 -10.26 6.37
N ASP A 137 -14.02 -9.49 5.98
CA ASP A 137 -12.62 -9.73 6.32
C ASP A 137 -12.41 -9.64 7.83
N GLU A 138 -12.94 -8.61 8.48
CA GLU A 138 -12.81 -8.49 9.93
C GLU A 138 -13.50 -9.65 10.66
N LYS A 139 -14.72 -10.05 10.27
CA LYS A 139 -15.38 -11.23 10.86
C LYS A 139 -14.57 -12.51 10.66
N ARG A 140 -14.05 -12.73 9.45
CA ARG A 140 -13.22 -13.90 9.11
C ARG A 140 -11.92 -13.92 9.90
N PHE A 141 -11.17 -12.81 9.93
CA PHE A 141 -9.91 -12.70 10.67
C PHE A 141 -10.12 -12.83 12.19
N ASN A 142 -11.18 -12.21 12.73
CA ASN A 142 -11.51 -12.32 14.16
C ASN A 142 -11.89 -13.76 14.56
N LYS A 143 -12.59 -14.52 13.71
CA LYS A 143 -12.87 -15.94 13.93
C LYS A 143 -11.58 -16.74 14.18
N HIS A 144 -10.48 -16.34 13.54
CA HIS A 144 -9.17 -16.96 13.66
C HIS A 144 -8.23 -16.30 14.67
N GLY A 145 -8.71 -15.32 15.45
CA GLY A 145 -7.90 -14.62 16.44
C GLY A 145 -6.84 -13.68 15.84
N VAL A 146 -7.07 -13.21 14.61
CA VAL A 146 -6.23 -12.23 13.92
C VAL A 146 -6.87 -10.85 14.05
N PRO A 147 -6.20 -9.86 14.68
CA PRO A 147 -6.76 -8.54 14.92
C PRO A 147 -6.71 -7.72 13.63
N TRP A 148 -7.88 -7.38 13.07
CA TRP A 148 -7.98 -6.52 11.90
C TRP A 148 -8.54 -5.15 12.28
N ASP A 149 -7.80 -4.09 11.96
CA ASP A 149 -8.27 -2.72 12.19
C ASP A 149 -9.04 -2.19 10.98
N ARG A 150 -10.36 -2.03 11.13
CA ARG A 150 -11.22 -1.36 10.14
C ARG A 150 -10.75 0.05 9.79
N ASN A 151 -9.98 0.69 10.68
CA ASN A 151 -9.45 2.04 10.49
C ASN A 151 -8.06 2.07 9.81
N ALA A 152 -7.45 0.93 9.50
CA ALA A 152 -6.15 0.91 8.80
C ALA A 152 -6.20 1.71 7.48
N GLY A 153 -7.33 1.63 6.76
CA GLY A 153 -7.57 2.46 5.57
C GLY A 153 -7.67 3.97 5.86
N LYS A 154 -8.18 4.37 7.03
CA LYS A 154 -8.25 5.80 7.42
C LYS A 154 -6.86 6.39 7.56
N ALA A 155 -5.88 5.64 8.09
CA ALA A 155 -4.51 6.12 8.21
C ALA A 155 -3.89 6.41 6.83
N VAL A 156 -4.14 5.55 5.84
CA VAL A 156 -3.71 5.76 4.44
C VAL A 156 -4.41 6.97 3.81
N LYS A 157 -5.72 7.13 4.04
CA LYS A 157 -6.47 8.32 3.62
C LYS A 157 -5.86 9.60 4.16
N HIS A 158 -5.57 9.67 5.45
CA HIS A 158 -4.91 10.84 6.05
C HIS A 158 -3.49 11.03 5.51
N ALA A 159 -2.74 9.94 5.28
CA ALA A 159 -1.40 10.03 4.71
C ALA A 159 -1.40 10.68 3.32
N SER A 160 -2.47 10.52 2.53
CA SER A 160 -2.60 11.14 1.20
C SER A 160 -2.56 12.67 1.22
N LEU A 161 -2.83 13.30 2.37
CA LEU A 161 -2.69 14.75 2.55
C LEU A 161 -1.23 15.23 2.41
N ASN A 162 -0.26 14.40 2.79
CA ASN A 162 1.16 14.71 2.59
C ASN A 162 1.54 14.66 1.10
N LEU A 163 0.90 13.78 0.33
CA LEU A 163 1.07 13.73 -1.11
C LEU A 163 0.47 14.99 -1.77
N ALA A 164 -0.73 15.42 -1.34
CA ALA A 164 -1.32 16.68 -1.80
C ALA A 164 -0.43 17.88 -1.48
N ASP A 165 0.11 17.95 -0.27
CA ASP A 165 1.02 19.01 0.14
C ASP A 165 2.31 19.02 -0.72
N SER A 166 2.92 17.85 -0.93
CA SER A 166 4.08 17.70 -1.82
C SER A 166 3.79 18.15 -3.26
N TYR A 167 2.62 17.76 -3.78
CA TYR A 167 2.14 18.16 -5.10
C TYR A 167 1.99 19.68 -5.22
N LEU A 168 1.32 20.30 -4.23
CA LEU A 168 1.07 21.75 -4.22
C LEU A 168 2.38 22.53 -4.10
N LYS A 169 3.31 22.09 -3.25
CA LYS A 169 4.65 22.69 -3.12
C LYS A 169 5.44 22.61 -4.44
N ARG A 170 5.34 21.49 -5.17
CA ARG A 170 5.96 21.33 -6.50
C ARG A 170 5.34 22.27 -7.53
N VAL A 171 4.02 22.36 -7.56
CA VAL A 171 3.28 23.32 -8.41
C VAL A 171 3.70 24.76 -8.12
N LEU A 172 3.79 25.17 -6.85
CA LEU A 172 4.22 26.52 -6.45
C LEU A 172 5.66 26.83 -6.87
N THR A 173 6.55 25.84 -6.76
CA THR A 173 7.96 26.02 -7.13
C THR A 173 8.09 26.29 -8.63
N GLU A 174 7.40 25.48 -9.45
CA GLU A 174 7.42 25.63 -10.90
C GLU A 174 6.68 26.90 -11.36
N SER A 175 5.53 27.24 -10.75
CA SER A 175 4.78 28.46 -11.07
C SER A 175 5.60 29.73 -10.79
N THR A 176 6.36 29.75 -9.70
CA THR A 176 7.24 30.87 -9.33
C THR A 176 8.41 30.98 -10.30
N ALA A 177 9.04 29.86 -10.67
CA ALA A 177 10.12 29.83 -11.65
C ALA A 177 9.65 30.26 -13.05
N ALA A 178 8.40 29.92 -13.41
CA ALA A 178 7.78 30.30 -14.66
C ALA A 178 7.45 31.80 -14.73
N SER A 179 6.95 32.37 -13.63
CA SER A 179 6.53 33.78 -13.56
C SER A 179 7.70 34.76 -13.75
N ALA A 180 8.94 34.35 -13.40
CA ALA A 180 10.14 35.16 -13.60
C ALA A 180 10.52 35.40 -15.07
N ARG A 181 9.90 34.70 -16.03
CA ARG A 181 10.26 34.73 -17.47
C ARG A 181 9.25 35.50 -18.35
N ALA A 182 8.28 36.19 -17.73
CA ALA A 182 7.36 37.20 -18.26
C ALA A 182 7.03 37.13 -19.77
N ASN A 183 6.16 36.20 -20.18
CA ASN A 183 5.41 36.29 -21.44
C ASN A 183 4.00 35.67 -21.31
N GLU A 184 3.08 35.98 -22.23
CA GLU A 184 1.67 35.54 -22.19
C GLU A 184 1.51 34.01 -22.21
N ALA A 185 2.27 33.31 -23.06
CA ALA A 185 2.24 31.85 -23.14
C ALA A 185 2.62 31.18 -21.81
N GLN A 186 3.57 31.78 -21.09
CA GLN A 186 4.02 31.31 -19.78
C GLN A 186 3.00 31.63 -18.68
N SER A 187 2.25 32.72 -18.81
CA SER A 187 1.12 33.04 -17.93
C SER A 187 0.02 31.99 -18.04
N ALA A 188 -0.38 31.63 -19.27
CA ALA A 188 -1.37 30.59 -19.53
C ALA A 188 -0.92 29.21 -18.98
N ARG A 189 0.34 28.82 -19.21
CA ARG A 189 0.91 27.58 -18.66
C ARG A 189 0.91 27.57 -17.13
N THR A 190 1.24 28.69 -16.51
CA THR A 190 1.25 28.84 -15.05
C THR A 190 -0.16 28.70 -14.47
N GLN A 191 -1.15 29.33 -15.11
CA GLN A 191 -2.56 29.21 -14.72
C GLN A 191 -3.07 27.76 -14.84
N GLU A 192 -2.73 27.05 -15.92
CA GLU A 192 -3.10 25.65 -16.10
C GLU A 192 -2.49 24.77 -15.00
N LEU A 193 -1.22 24.98 -14.68
CA LEU A 193 -0.51 24.25 -13.63
C LEU A 193 -1.14 24.46 -12.25
N LEU A 194 -1.45 25.70 -11.89
CA LEU A 194 -2.12 26.02 -10.63
C LEU A 194 -3.54 25.43 -10.58
N THR A 195 -4.28 25.47 -11.70
CA THR A 195 -5.60 24.85 -11.82
C THR A 195 -5.53 23.34 -11.62
N LYS A 196 -4.53 22.67 -12.18
CA LYS A 196 -4.24 21.24 -11.93
C LYS A 196 -3.98 20.98 -10.44
N GLY A 197 -3.16 21.82 -9.79
CA GLY A 197 -2.94 21.80 -8.35
C GLY A 197 -4.22 21.85 -7.52
N VAL A 198 -5.09 22.82 -7.79
CA VAL A 198 -6.38 22.96 -7.09
C VAL A 198 -7.26 21.71 -7.28
N ARG A 199 -7.37 21.21 -8.52
CA ARG A 199 -8.18 20.02 -8.83
C ARG A 199 -7.65 18.78 -8.11
N PHE A 200 -6.34 18.55 -8.15
CA PHE A 200 -5.72 17.41 -7.46
C PHE A 200 -5.95 17.50 -5.95
N ALA A 201 -5.67 18.64 -5.34
CA ALA A 201 -5.86 18.84 -3.90
C ALA A 201 -7.33 18.64 -3.49
N PHE A 202 -8.30 19.09 -4.28
CA PHE A 202 -9.72 18.86 -3.99
C PHE A 202 -10.10 17.37 -4.07
N ARG A 203 -9.54 16.61 -5.01
CA ARG A 203 -9.74 15.14 -5.05
C ARG A 203 -9.23 14.49 -3.76
N VAL A 204 -8.04 14.88 -3.31
CA VAL A 204 -7.47 14.38 -2.04
C VAL A 204 -8.31 14.81 -0.84
N HIS A 205 -8.81 16.05 -0.81
CA HIS A 205 -9.71 16.56 0.23
C HIS A 205 -10.95 15.67 0.38
N GLN A 206 -11.64 15.39 -0.72
CA GLN A 206 -12.85 14.54 -0.70
C GLN A 206 -12.51 13.11 -0.26
N PHE A 207 -11.38 12.58 -0.70
CA PHE A 207 -10.92 11.24 -0.34
C PHE A 207 -10.56 11.10 1.15
N ALA A 208 -9.86 12.08 1.71
CA ALA A 208 -9.40 12.10 3.09
C ALA A 208 -10.46 12.59 4.08
N GLY A 209 -11.50 13.30 3.61
CA GLY A 209 -12.54 13.89 4.45
C GLY A 209 -12.19 15.26 5.03
N GLY A 210 -11.30 16.00 4.36
CA GLY A 210 -10.83 17.32 4.81
C GLY A 210 -9.33 17.51 4.68
N PHE A 211 -8.87 18.76 4.70
CA PHE A 211 -7.45 19.08 4.80
C PHE A 211 -6.99 19.15 6.25
N ASN A 212 -5.71 18.80 6.48
CA ASN A 212 -5.01 19.20 7.68
C ASN A 212 -4.47 20.63 7.52
N ALA A 213 -3.91 21.20 8.59
CA ALA A 213 -3.42 22.58 8.59
C ALA A 213 -2.30 22.84 7.55
N GLU A 214 -1.39 21.88 7.35
CA GLU A 214 -0.28 22.03 6.41
C GLU A 214 -0.76 22.02 4.96
N THR A 215 -1.57 21.02 4.58
CA THR A 215 -2.15 20.93 3.24
C THR A 215 -3.05 22.11 2.94
N LEU A 216 -3.83 22.60 3.91
CA LEU A 216 -4.67 23.79 3.75
C LEU A 216 -3.82 25.02 3.42
N LYS A 217 -2.73 25.24 4.16
CA LYS A 217 -1.81 26.36 3.90
C LYS A 217 -1.23 26.31 2.48
N SER A 218 -0.76 25.14 2.04
CA SER A 218 -0.25 24.96 0.66
C SER A 218 -1.34 25.18 -0.39
N PHE A 219 -2.57 24.76 -0.11
CA PHE A 219 -3.72 24.95 -0.98
C PHE A 219 -4.12 26.42 -1.11
N GLU A 220 -4.13 27.16 -0.01
CA GLU A 220 -4.41 28.60 0.01
C GLU A 220 -3.38 29.39 -0.77
N ALA A 221 -2.09 29.02 -0.68
CA ALA A 221 -1.02 29.65 -1.44
C ALA A 221 -1.22 29.47 -2.96
N VAL A 222 -1.49 28.24 -3.43
CA VAL A 222 -1.81 27.97 -4.84
C VAL A 222 -3.05 28.73 -5.29
N SER A 223 -4.10 28.71 -4.47
CA SER A 223 -5.37 29.38 -4.78
C SER A 223 -5.23 30.89 -4.88
N THR A 224 -4.40 31.49 -4.02
CA THR A 224 -4.13 32.93 -4.02
C THR A 224 -3.37 33.33 -5.29
N GLN A 225 -2.34 32.57 -5.65
CA GLN A 225 -1.58 32.83 -6.88
C GLN A 225 -2.48 32.69 -8.13
N LEU A 226 -3.33 31.67 -8.17
CA LEU A 226 -4.28 31.46 -9.28
C LEU A 226 -5.26 32.64 -9.41
N LYS A 227 -5.83 33.10 -8.29
CA LYS A 227 -6.73 34.27 -8.27
C LYS A 227 -6.04 35.52 -8.79
N GLY A 228 -4.79 35.76 -8.40
CA GLY A 228 -4.02 36.92 -8.87
C GLY A 228 -3.80 36.92 -10.39
N ILE A 229 -3.52 35.75 -10.98
CA ILE A 229 -3.35 35.62 -12.44
C ILE A 229 -4.67 35.88 -13.17
N VAL A 230 -5.78 35.31 -12.69
CA VAL A 230 -7.09 35.48 -13.31
C VAL A 230 -7.55 36.94 -13.24
N GLN A 231 -7.28 37.65 -12.13
CA GLN A 231 -7.59 39.07 -12.00
C GLN A 231 -6.75 39.94 -12.95
N ALA A 232 -5.47 39.63 -13.15
CA ALA A 232 -4.59 40.37 -14.04
C ALA A 232 -4.91 40.20 -15.55
N GLN A 233 -5.68 39.17 -15.92
CA GLN A 233 -6.10 38.93 -17.30
C GLN A 233 -7.49 39.52 -17.62
N GLY A 234 -8.28 39.86 -16.59
CA GLY A 234 -9.68 40.31 -16.72
C GLY A 234 -9.90 41.81 -16.48
N GLY A 235 -8.84 42.57 -16.17
CA GLY A 235 -8.85 44.04 -16.05
C GLY A 235 -8.02 44.67 -17.15
#